data_AF-A0A0C9QNF2-F1
#
_entry.id   AF-A0A0C9QNF2-F1
#
_cell.length_a   1.000
_cell.length_b   1.000
_cell.length_c   1.000
_cell.angle_alpha   90.00
_cell.angle_beta   90.00
_cell.angle_gamma   90.00
#
_symmetry.space_group_name_H-M   'P 1'
#
loop_
_entity.id
_entity.type
_entity.pdbx_description
1 polymer ?
#
loop_
_entity_poly.entity_id
_entity_poly.type
_entity_poly.pdbx_seq_one_letter_code
_entity_poly.pdbx_strand_id
1 'polypeptide(L)'
;MDLARDLILMMKSKCKSHVGYGLQAECESLVGHILENMAKSQMPALRIDKKNDETSMKYREEGNEYFVAGDDVKAIETYTKSLAYAKSNEQMAYAHANRSAALYRKKMYKECIMDVKEALDLEYPEEKRKRLEERGLKAMAELAKLLNEKSTDLDDDLEDCPFTQADSTQKKRFPLISVEEAEAPKKSLDIHVPKEISVSGEASGTFVKPRYLLHPEYMSFPHGPSKQAPANSDGVEISFSKKYGRHLMATKEFKPGDILTMERPFSWVIYRDKFYTHCHHCLERCYVLLPCPECPISQYCSEKCRTEDWDWAHKMECPVLSGLVNLLNVDEDKVRMVMKIIRMLMPATLNGKRIDELRSDMKNAEMNPGDLRLFNLLIDCIIFVFATCQMTELLASLIWEFWRAPVPDQL
;
A
#
# COMPACT_ATOMS: atom_id res chain seq x y z
N MET A 1 26.07 10.52 -22.45
CA MET A 1 25.17 11.67 -22.21
C MET A 1 25.43 12.79 -23.20
N ASP A 2 26.68 13.20 -23.42
CA ASP A 2 27.01 14.26 -24.39
C ASP A 2 26.72 13.86 -25.85
N LEU A 3 26.94 12.61 -26.23
CA LEU A 3 26.59 12.10 -27.57
C LEU A 3 25.07 12.18 -27.88
N ALA A 4 24.22 11.90 -26.88
CA ALA A 4 22.77 12.01 -27.02
C ALA A 4 22.31 13.47 -27.09
N ARG A 5 22.97 14.35 -26.32
CA ARG A 5 22.74 15.80 -26.36
C ARG A 5 23.13 16.38 -27.73
N ASP A 6 24.27 15.95 -28.28
CA ASP A 6 24.77 16.41 -29.59
C ASP A 6 23.88 15.91 -30.74
N LEU A 7 23.36 14.68 -30.65
CA LEU A 7 22.38 14.15 -31.60
C LEU A 7 21.10 15.01 -31.61
N ILE A 8 20.55 15.30 -30.42
CA ILE A 8 19.33 16.12 -30.25
C ILE A 8 19.54 17.54 -30.78
N LEU A 9 20.70 18.15 -30.54
CA LEU A 9 21.04 19.49 -31.02
C LEU A 9 21.22 19.53 -32.54
N MET A 10 21.85 18.51 -33.12
CA MET A 10 22.00 18.39 -34.57
C MET A 10 20.64 18.20 -35.26
N MET A 11 19.74 17.40 -34.66
CA MET A 11 18.37 17.16 -35.15
C MET A 11 17.50 18.41 -35.11
N LYS A 12 17.56 19.20 -34.03
CA LYS A 12 16.85 20.50 -33.93
C LYS A 12 17.29 21.54 -34.97
N SER A 13 18.55 21.50 -35.40
CA SER A 13 19.13 22.47 -36.34
C SER A 13 18.74 22.24 -37.80
N LYS A 14 18.40 20.99 -38.18
CA LYS A 14 18.13 20.61 -39.58
C LYS A 14 16.65 20.64 -39.97
N CYS A 15 15.72 20.62 -39.02
CA CYS A 15 14.30 20.45 -39.31
C CYS A 15 13.44 21.59 -38.71
N LYS A 16 13.09 22.59 -39.52
CA LYS A 16 11.98 23.52 -39.22
C LYS A 16 10.67 22.89 -39.69
N SER A 17 10.01 22.09 -38.86
CA SER A 17 8.70 21.52 -39.25
C SER A 17 7.57 22.51 -38.97
N HIS A 18 6.94 22.97 -40.04
CA HIS A 18 5.60 23.52 -40.01
C HIS A 18 4.61 22.35 -39.99
N VAL A 19 3.68 22.40 -39.02
CA VAL A 19 2.41 21.65 -38.97
C VAL A 19 2.52 20.11 -39.04
N GLY A 20 2.61 19.47 -37.87
CA GLY A 20 2.20 18.08 -37.67
C GLY A 20 3.30 17.02 -37.80
N TYR A 21 3.89 16.64 -36.66
CA TYR A 21 4.58 15.37 -36.40
C TYR A 21 5.72 14.95 -37.35
N GLY A 22 6.85 15.68 -37.29
CA GLY A 22 8.15 15.21 -37.81
C GLY A 22 9.00 14.41 -36.82
N LEU A 23 8.52 14.19 -35.57
CA LEU A 23 9.34 13.66 -34.47
C LEU A 23 9.16 12.15 -34.20
N GLN A 24 8.22 11.48 -34.86
CA GLN A 24 7.84 10.11 -34.50
C GLN A 24 8.89 9.07 -34.92
N ALA A 25 9.31 9.07 -36.19
CA ALA A 25 10.37 8.19 -36.67
C ALA A 25 11.71 8.43 -35.94
N GLU A 26 11.93 9.68 -35.52
CA GLU A 26 13.10 10.11 -34.75
C GLU A 26 13.04 9.60 -33.30
N CYS A 27 11.87 9.65 -32.66
CA CYS A 27 11.63 9.04 -31.35
C CYS A 27 11.75 7.51 -31.40
N GLU A 28 11.20 6.86 -32.42
CA GLU A 28 11.31 5.42 -32.64
C GLU A 28 12.78 5.00 -32.84
N SER A 29 13.57 5.76 -33.60
CA SER A 29 15.00 5.53 -33.77
C SER A 29 15.79 5.73 -32.46
N LEU A 30 15.46 6.77 -31.68
CA LEU A 30 16.07 7.01 -30.37
C LEU A 30 15.74 5.88 -29.39
N VAL A 31 14.47 5.45 -29.33
CA VAL A 31 14.04 4.31 -28.51
C VAL A 31 14.76 3.04 -28.96
N GLY A 32 14.84 2.78 -30.28
CA GLY A 32 15.60 1.66 -30.83
C GLY A 32 17.07 1.69 -30.41
N HIS A 33 17.72 2.85 -30.48
CA HIS A 33 19.11 3.01 -30.04
C HIS A 33 19.30 2.82 -28.53
N ILE A 34 18.37 3.33 -27.72
CA ILE A 34 18.38 3.10 -26.26
C ILE A 34 18.24 1.61 -25.97
N LEU A 35 17.29 0.93 -26.62
CA LEU A 35 17.05 -0.51 -26.45
C LEU A 35 18.27 -1.34 -26.87
N GLU A 36 18.91 -1.00 -27.99
CA GLU A 36 20.12 -1.67 -28.46
C GLU A 36 21.29 -1.48 -27.49
N ASN A 37 21.44 -0.28 -26.91
CA ASN A 37 22.43 -0.02 -25.86
C ASN A 37 22.11 -0.73 -24.54
N MET A 38 20.81 -0.83 -24.18
CA MET A 38 20.38 -1.60 -23.01
C MET A 38 20.64 -3.10 -23.19
N ALA A 39 20.42 -3.63 -24.40
CA ALA A 39 20.74 -5.02 -24.74
C ALA A 39 22.26 -5.31 -24.69
N LYS A 40 23.10 -4.31 -25.00
CA LYS A 40 24.56 -4.40 -24.92
C LYS A 40 25.11 -4.12 -23.51
N SER A 41 24.31 -3.56 -22.62
CA SER A 41 24.71 -3.26 -21.24
C SER A 41 24.36 -4.42 -20.33
N GLN A 42 25.30 -4.87 -19.48
CA GLN A 42 24.95 -5.82 -18.42
C GLN A 42 23.99 -5.13 -17.43
N MET A 43 22.79 -5.69 -17.28
CA MET A 43 21.88 -5.24 -16.24
C MET A 43 22.53 -5.47 -14.86
N PRO A 44 22.37 -4.52 -13.92
CA PRO A 44 22.81 -4.75 -12.55
C PRO A 44 22.13 -6.01 -12.01
N ALA A 45 22.86 -6.77 -11.18
CA ALA A 45 22.31 -7.97 -10.57
C ALA A 45 21.03 -7.63 -9.79
N LEU A 46 19.93 -8.30 -10.11
CA LEU A 46 18.65 -8.16 -9.43
C LEU A 46 18.80 -8.62 -7.97
N ARG A 47 18.75 -7.67 -7.03
CA ARG A 47 18.77 -7.97 -5.60
C ARG A 47 17.36 -8.15 -5.09
N ILE A 48 16.91 -9.40 -5.03
CA ILE A 48 15.62 -9.76 -4.45
C ILE A 48 15.78 -9.74 -2.93
N ASP A 49 15.20 -8.75 -2.25
CA ASP A 49 15.13 -8.78 -0.79
C ASP A 49 14.20 -9.90 -0.34
N LYS A 50 14.71 -10.70 0.58
CA LYS A 50 13.98 -11.75 1.27
C LYS A 50 13.95 -11.43 2.75
N LYS A 51 12.99 -12.02 3.47
CA LYS A 51 12.98 -11.99 4.92
C LYS A 51 14.32 -12.50 5.47
N ASN A 52 14.85 -11.81 6.47
CA ASN A 52 16.12 -12.09 7.10
C ASN A 52 16.08 -11.62 8.55
N ASP A 53 16.34 -12.54 9.49
CA ASP A 53 16.35 -12.25 10.92
C ASP A 53 17.41 -11.22 11.31
N GLU A 54 18.55 -11.17 10.62
CA GLU A 54 19.56 -10.12 10.86
C GLU A 54 19.02 -8.73 10.54
N THR A 55 18.31 -8.60 9.42
CA THR A 55 17.66 -7.34 9.03
C THR A 55 16.50 -7.01 9.97
N SER A 56 15.74 -8.02 10.40
CA SER A 56 14.68 -7.87 11.40
C SER A 56 15.24 -7.34 12.73
N MET A 57 16.36 -7.87 13.20
CA MET A 57 17.06 -7.42 14.41
C MET A 57 17.52 -5.96 14.30
N LYS A 58 18.13 -5.58 13.17
CA LYS A 58 18.55 -4.19 12.92
C LYS A 58 17.40 -3.20 13.03
N TYR A 59 16.27 -3.48 12.38
CA TYR A 59 15.08 -2.64 12.51
C TYR A 59 14.52 -2.67 13.94
N ARG A 60 14.57 -3.80 14.64
CA ARG A 60 14.13 -3.85 16.05
C ARG A 60 14.99 -2.94 16.92
N GLU A 61 16.30 -2.91 16.71
CA GLU A 61 17.23 -2.04 17.43
C GLU A 61 17.00 -0.57 17.10
N GLU A 62 16.85 -0.22 15.82
CA GLU A 62 16.48 1.14 15.39
C GLU A 62 15.13 1.58 16.00
N GLY A 63 14.15 0.67 16.07
CA GLY A 63 12.88 0.91 16.74
C GLY A 63 13.04 1.20 18.23
N ASN A 64 13.98 0.54 18.91
CA ASN A 64 14.30 0.82 20.32
C ASN A 64 14.88 2.23 20.48
N GLU A 65 15.72 2.70 19.54
CA GLU A 65 16.27 4.05 19.56
C GLU A 65 15.16 5.11 19.48
N TYR A 66 14.23 4.97 18.52
CA TYR A 66 13.06 5.85 18.43
C TYR A 66 12.17 5.76 19.68
N PHE A 67 12.01 4.56 20.23
CA PHE A 67 11.24 4.34 21.45
C PHE A 67 11.87 5.09 22.63
N VAL A 68 13.19 5.02 22.82
CA VAL A 68 13.90 5.75 23.88
C VAL A 68 13.85 7.26 23.65
N ALA A 69 13.93 7.71 22.40
CA ALA A 69 13.79 9.12 22.01
C ALA A 69 12.37 9.69 22.22
N GLY A 70 11.37 8.83 22.46
CA GLY A 70 9.97 9.23 22.64
C GLY A 70 9.19 9.40 21.33
N ASP A 71 9.79 9.11 20.17
CA ASP A 71 9.09 9.08 18.88
C ASP A 71 8.38 7.73 18.70
N ASP A 72 7.26 7.57 19.41
CA ASP A 72 6.46 6.35 19.38
C ASP A 72 5.94 5.99 17.97
N VAL A 73 5.65 7.00 17.14
CA VAL A 73 5.07 6.75 15.80
C VAL A 73 6.11 6.09 14.91
N LYS A 74 7.34 6.63 14.89
CA LYS A 74 8.44 5.99 14.17
C LYS A 74 8.83 4.66 14.78
N ALA A 75 8.82 4.54 16.12
CA ALA A 75 9.07 3.25 16.77
C ALA A 75 8.10 2.17 16.27
N ILE A 76 6.79 2.46 16.20
CA ILE A 76 5.78 1.52 15.68
C ILE A 76 6.04 1.15 14.21
N GLU A 77 6.33 2.13 13.36
CA GLU A 77 6.65 1.88 11.95
C GLU A 77 7.90 0.99 11.81
N THR A 78 8.96 1.28 12.57
CA THR A 78 10.22 0.55 12.50
C THR A 78 10.12 -0.86 13.11
N TYR A 79 9.34 -1.06 14.18
CA TYR A 79 9.02 -2.42 14.64
C TYR A 79 8.16 -3.19 13.63
N THR A 80 7.30 -2.50 12.88
CA THR A 80 6.54 -3.13 11.79
C THR A 80 7.48 -3.56 10.65
N LYS A 81 8.51 -2.76 10.32
CA LYS A 81 9.60 -3.20 9.42
C LYS A 81 10.34 -4.41 9.97
N SER A 82 10.62 -4.46 11.27
CA SER A 82 11.23 -5.63 11.92
C SER A 82 10.39 -6.90 11.70
N LEU A 83 9.08 -6.84 11.94
CA LEU A 83 8.15 -7.95 11.67
C LEU A 83 8.10 -8.33 10.19
N ALA A 84 8.15 -7.36 9.29
CA ALA A 84 8.16 -7.61 7.86
C ALA A 84 9.36 -8.45 7.41
N TYR A 85 10.52 -8.30 8.05
CA TYR A 85 11.72 -9.07 7.73
C TYR A 85 11.92 -10.33 8.58
N ALA A 86 11.17 -10.53 9.67
CA ALA A 86 11.34 -11.67 10.56
C ALA A 86 11.00 -13.00 9.87
N LYS A 87 11.81 -14.03 10.15
CA LYS A 87 11.62 -15.43 9.75
C LYS A 87 11.35 -16.32 10.95
N SER A 88 12.09 -16.14 12.05
CA SER A 88 11.91 -16.95 13.25
C SER A 88 10.83 -16.39 14.17
N ASN A 89 10.11 -17.29 14.85
CA ASN A 89 9.15 -16.95 15.88
C ASN A 89 9.78 -16.09 16.97
N GLU A 90 11.06 -16.34 17.31
CA GLU A 90 11.79 -15.54 18.28
C GLU A 90 11.84 -14.05 17.88
N GLN A 91 12.29 -13.73 16.66
CA GLN A 91 12.35 -12.34 16.21
C GLN A 91 10.96 -11.70 16.10
N MET A 92 9.95 -12.47 15.66
CA MET A 92 8.57 -12.00 15.62
C MET A 92 8.06 -11.66 17.04
N ALA A 93 8.25 -12.56 18.00
CA ALA A 93 7.82 -12.38 19.39
C ALA A 93 8.45 -11.13 20.02
N TYR A 94 9.76 -10.92 19.81
CA TYR A 94 10.44 -9.72 20.27
C TYR A 94 9.94 -8.43 19.61
N ALA A 95 9.67 -8.46 18.31
CA ALA A 95 9.17 -7.28 17.61
C ALA A 95 7.73 -6.93 18.03
N HIS A 96 6.83 -7.91 18.19
CA HIS A 96 5.49 -7.70 18.76
C HIS A 96 5.55 -7.18 20.21
N ALA A 97 6.41 -7.76 21.05
CA ALA A 97 6.60 -7.32 22.42
C ALA A 97 7.13 -5.87 22.50
N ASN A 98 7.99 -5.44 21.58
CA ASN A 98 8.48 -4.06 21.55
C ASN A 98 7.45 -3.09 20.96
N ARG A 99 6.75 -3.48 19.89
CA ARG A 99 5.69 -2.67 19.27
C ARG A 99 4.51 -2.42 20.21
N SER A 100 4.10 -3.43 20.99
CA SER A 100 3.07 -3.25 22.03
C SER A 100 3.46 -2.20 23.08
N ALA A 101 4.74 -2.01 23.38
CA ALA A 101 5.19 -0.97 24.31
C ALA A 101 4.89 0.43 23.74
N ALA A 102 5.20 0.65 22.46
CA ALA A 102 4.98 1.92 21.79
C ALA A 102 3.48 2.20 21.60
N LEU A 103 2.71 1.17 21.24
CA LEU A 103 1.24 1.24 21.14
C LEU A 103 0.60 1.62 22.47
N TYR A 104 1.07 1.03 23.58
CA TYR A 104 0.61 1.38 24.91
C TYR A 104 0.86 2.86 25.25
N ARG A 105 2.07 3.39 24.97
CA ARG A 105 2.39 4.81 25.20
C ARG A 105 1.53 5.75 24.36
N LYS A 106 1.15 5.32 23.15
CA LYS A 106 0.21 6.01 22.26
C LYS A 106 -1.27 5.87 22.65
N LYS A 107 -1.59 5.16 23.74
CA LYS A 107 -2.96 4.85 24.19
C LYS A 107 -3.76 4.02 23.17
N MET A 108 -3.07 3.31 22.29
CA MET A 108 -3.66 2.38 21.33
C MET A 108 -3.81 1.02 22.01
N TYR A 109 -4.74 0.95 22.97
CA TYR A 109 -4.84 -0.19 23.89
C TYR A 109 -5.31 -1.47 23.21
N LYS A 110 -6.24 -1.39 22.25
CA LYS A 110 -6.72 -2.55 21.48
C LYS A 110 -5.56 -3.19 20.71
N GLU A 111 -4.82 -2.38 19.97
CA GLU A 111 -3.64 -2.77 19.20
C GLU A 111 -2.53 -3.31 20.09
N CYS A 112 -2.30 -2.69 21.24
CA CYS A 112 -1.34 -3.18 22.23
C CYS A 112 -1.69 -4.61 22.70
N ILE A 113 -2.96 -4.90 22.96
CA ILE A 113 -3.41 -6.22 23.41
C ILE A 113 -3.20 -7.27 22.31
N MET A 114 -3.48 -6.92 21.05
CA MET A 114 -3.25 -7.80 19.91
C MET A 114 -1.77 -8.21 19.81
N ASP A 115 -0.84 -7.27 19.89
CA ASP A 115 0.59 -7.56 19.85
C ASP A 115 1.09 -8.32 21.09
N VAL A 116 0.55 -8.05 22.28
CA VAL A 116 0.87 -8.83 23.49
C VAL A 116 0.47 -10.29 23.30
N LYS A 117 -0.73 -10.54 22.79
CA LYS A 117 -1.22 -11.90 22.53
C LYS A 117 -0.31 -12.61 21.51
N GLU A 118 -0.05 -11.97 20.37
CA GLU A 118 0.77 -12.56 19.31
C GLU A 118 2.19 -12.92 19.81
N ALA A 119 2.81 -12.03 20.61
CA ALA A 119 4.10 -12.33 21.21
C ALA A 119 4.06 -13.56 22.14
N LEU A 120 3.02 -13.72 22.94
CA LEU A 120 2.86 -14.88 23.83
C LEU A 120 2.60 -16.17 23.05
N ASP A 121 1.77 -16.10 21.99
CA ASP A 121 1.49 -17.23 21.10
C ASP A 121 2.76 -17.70 20.35
N LEU A 122 3.72 -16.79 20.12
CA LEU A 122 5.03 -17.07 19.51
C LEU A 122 6.13 -17.49 20.50
N GLU A 123 5.75 -17.96 21.70
CA GLU A 123 6.66 -18.47 22.72
C GLU A 123 7.67 -17.44 23.27
N TYR A 124 7.25 -16.19 23.50
CA TYR A 124 8.11 -15.16 24.11
C TYR A 124 8.83 -15.67 25.39
N PRO A 125 10.09 -15.27 25.68
CA PRO A 125 10.85 -15.85 26.80
C PRO A 125 10.16 -15.71 28.16
N GLU A 126 10.04 -16.83 28.89
CA GLU A 126 9.35 -16.94 30.19
C GLU A 126 9.77 -15.87 31.20
N GLU A 127 11.07 -15.61 31.30
CA GLU A 127 11.64 -14.61 32.22
C GLU A 127 11.08 -13.20 31.99
N LYS A 128 10.66 -12.90 30.76
CA LYS A 128 10.14 -11.58 30.33
C LYS A 128 8.62 -11.56 30.19
N ARG A 129 7.94 -12.73 30.21
CA ARG A 129 6.48 -12.83 30.02
C ARG A 129 5.70 -12.05 31.04
N LYS A 130 6.06 -12.15 32.33
CA LYS A 130 5.37 -11.44 33.41
C LYS A 130 5.21 -9.94 33.13
N ARG A 131 6.29 -9.28 32.66
CA ARG A 131 6.26 -7.84 32.33
C ARG A 131 5.38 -7.53 31.11
N LEU A 132 5.35 -8.44 30.13
CA LEU A 132 4.54 -8.30 28.93
C LEU A 132 3.04 -8.50 29.25
N GLU A 133 2.71 -9.50 30.05
CA GLU A 133 1.36 -9.78 30.55
C GLU A 133 0.83 -8.63 31.40
N GLU A 134 1.65 -8.08 32.32
CA GLU A 134 1.30 -6.89 33.11
C GLU A 134 0.95 -5.70 32.22
N ARG A 135 1.64 -5.50 31.08
CA ARG A 135 1.29 -4.46 30.11
C ARG A 135 -0.06 -4.75 29.46
N GLY A 136 -0.31 -5.99 29.05
CA GLY A 136 -1.60 -6.41 28.49
C GLY A 136 -2.77 -6.20 29.45
N LEU A 137 -2.62 -6.59 30.71
CA LEU A 137 -3.61 -6.37 31.78
C LEU A 137 -3.90 -4.89 31.99
N LYS A 138 -2.86 -4.05 32.04
CA LYS A 138 -3.02 -2.59 32.14
C LYS A 138 -3.74 -2.02 30.92
N ALA A 139 -3.39 -2.46 29.71
CA ALA A 139 -4.05 -2.03 28.49
C ALA A 139 -5.54 -2.38 28.49
N MET A 140 -5.90 -3.59 28.92
CA MET A 140 -7.31 -4.01 29.07
C MET A 140 -8.07 -3.17 30.09
N ALA A 141 -7.44 -2.86 31.24
CA ALA A 141 -8.06 -2.02 32.25
C ALA A 141 -8.33 -0.59 31.74
N GLU A 142 -7.38 0.02 31.03
CA GLU A 142 -7.56 1.35 30.43
C GLU A 142 -8.60 1.33 29.29
N LEU A 143 -8.61 0.29 28.46
CA LEU A 143 -9.62 0.13 27.42
C LEU A 143 -11.03 0.01 28.00
N ALA A 144 -11.20 -0.76 29.08
CA ALA A 144 -12.48 -0.90 29.77
C ALA A 144 -12.97 0.43 30.37
N LYS A 145 -12.07 1.26 30.91
CA LYS A 145 -12.43 2.61 31.38
C LYS A 145 -12.95 3.48 30.24
N LEU A 146 -12.24 3.50 29.11
CA LEU A 146 -12.64 4.30 27.94
C LEU A 146 -13.99 3.87 27.36
N LEU A 147 -14.31 2.58 27.39
CA LEU A 147 -15.61 2.07 26.94
C LEU A 147 -16.74 2.47 27.90
N ASN A 148 -16.50 2.39 29.22
CA ASN A 148 -17.47 2.81 30.22
C ASN A 148 -17.72 4.33 30.23
N GLU A 149 -16.70 5.14 29.90
CA GLU A 149 -16.83 6.58 29.73
C GLU A 149 -17.63 6.92 28.46
N LYS A 150 -17.41 6.20 27.35
CA LYS A 150 -18.15 6.39 26.10
C LYS A 150 -19.60 5.92 26.14
N SER A 151 -19.95 4.95 27.01
CA SER A 151 -21.35 4.54 27.19
C SER A 151 -22.25 5.60 27.83
N THR A 152 -21.73 6.80 28.13
CA THR A 152 -22.55 7.96 28.50
C THR A 152 -22.93 8.86 27.33
N ASP A 153 -22.37 8.66 26.13
CA ASP A 153 -22.71 9.39 24.91
C ASP A 153 -22.68 8.49 23.66
N LEU A 154 -23.88 8.07 23.24
CA LEU A 154 -24.29 7.48 21.95
C LEU A 154 -24.23 5.94 21.79
N ASP A 155 -25.41 5.40 21.47
CA ASP A 155 -25.73 4.03 21.07
C ASP A 155 -25.15 3.63 19.69
N ASP A 156 -25.02 2.32 19.51
CA ASP A 156 -24.81 1.52 18.28
C ASP A 156 -23.48 1.66 17.52
N ASP A 157 -22.58 0.68 17.76
CA ASP A 157 -21.99 -0.21 16.73
C ASP A 157 -20.74 -0.91 17.27
N LEU A 158 -20.89 -2.01 18.01
CA LEU A 158 -19.79 -2.94 18.34
C LEU A 158 -20.27 -4.40 18.45
N GLU A 159 -20.77 -4.96 17.35
CA GLU A 159 -20.67 -6.41 17.12
C GLU A 159 -19.40 -6.70 16.31
N ASP A 160 -18.26 -6.86 17.00
CA ASP A 160 -17.27 -7.92 16.71
C ASP A 160 -16.12 -7.85 17.73
N CYS A 161 -16.21 -8.63 18.80
CA CYS A 161 -15.08 -8.87 19.70
C CYS A 161 -15.08 -10.35 20.11
N PRO A 162 -14.12 -11.18 19.64
CA PRO A 162 -14.23 -12.64 19.70
C PRO A 162 -13.72 -13.20 21.04
N PHE A 163 -14.19 -12.68 22.16
CA PHE A 163 -13.91 -13.25 23.48
C PHE A 163 -15.06 -13.01 24.47
N THR A 164 -16.19 -13.68 24.24
CA THR A 164 -17.21 -13.91 25.27
C THR A 164 -17.50 -15.39 25.42
N GLN A 165 -16.50 -16.16 25.87
CA GLN A 165 -16.75 -17.38 26.62
C GLN A 165 -15.64 -17.54 27.66
N ALA A 166 -15.88 -17.00 28.86
CA ALA A 166 -15.31 -17.54 30.09
C ALA A 166 -16.20 -17.13 31.25
N ASP A 167 -16.66 -18.14 31.97
CA ASP A 167 -17.55 -18.07 33.11
C ASP A 167 -17.17 -16.98 34.11
N SER A 168 -18.19 -16.25 34.52
CA SER A 168 -18.18 -15.43 35.71
C SER A 168 -17.81 -16.27 36.93
N THR A 169 -16.74 -15.93 37.65
CA THR A 169 -16.76 -15.88 39.12
C THR A 169 -15.47 -15.31 39.71
N GLN A 170 -15.69 -14.46 40.73
CA GLN A 170 -14.74 -13.94 41.73
C GLN A 170 -14.00 -12.63 41.46
N LYS A 171 -14.72 -11.54 41.77
CA LYS A 171 -14.19 -10.30 42.35
C LYS A 171 -13.25 -10.58 43.52
N LYS A 172 -11.98 -10.15 43.45
CA LYS A 172 -11.20 -9.74 44.63
C LYS A 172 -10.39 -8.47 44.32
N ARG A 173 -10.82 -7.36 44.94
CA ARG A 173 -10.06 -6.13 45.19
C ARG A 173 -8.75 -6.47 45.89
N PHE A 174 -7.62 -5.83 45.56
CA PHE A 174 -6.46 -5.54 46.43
C PHE A 174 -5.46 -4.60 45.70
N PRO A 175 -4.51 -3.90 46.36
CA PRO A 175 -4.51 -2.43 46.55
C PRO A 175 -3.51 -1.66 45.65
N LEU A 176 -3.71 -0.34 45.56
CA LEU A 176 -2.80 0.62 44.92
C LEU A 176 -1.39 0.56 45.56
N ILE A 177 -0.35 0.54 44.72
CA ILE A 177 1.01 0.93 45.10
C ILE A 177 1.37 2.17 44.28
N SER A 178 1.75 3.23 45.01
CA SER A 178 2.24 4.51 44.53
C SER A 178 3.56 4.36 43.78
N VAL A 179 3.65 4.92 42.57
CA VAL A 179 4.91 5.07 41.83
C VAL A 179 5.33 6.52 41.91
N GLU A 180 6.48 6.75 42.53
CA GLU A 180 7.15 8.06 42.59
C GLU A 180 7.59 8.48 41.18
N GLU A 181 7.25 9.72 40.83
CA GLU A 181 7.57 10.37 39.57
C GLU A 181 9.08 10.68 39.52
N ALA A 182 9.77 10.19 38.48
CA ALA A 182 11.11 10.64 38.15
C ALA A 182 11.04 11.71 37.05
N GLU A 183 11.37 12.95 37.43
CA GLU A 183 11.44 14.13 36.56
C GLU A 183 12.60 14.01 35.55
N ALA A 184 12.31 14.21 34.26
CA ALA A 184 13.32 14.31 33.20
C ALA A 184 13.67 15.78 32.90
N PRO A 185 14.96 16.14 32.73
CA PRO A 185 15.39 17.53 32.58
C PRO A 185 15.15 18.06 31.15
N LYS A 186 14.55 19.24 31.05
CA LYS A 186 14.35 19.99 29.81
C LYS A 186 15.67 20.67 29.40
N LYS A 187 16.23 20.33 28.25
CA LYS A 187 17.16 21.19 27.50
C LYS A 187 16.65 21.35 26.07
N SER A 188 16.25 22.57 25.74
CA SER A 188 15.88 23.04 24.41
C SER A 188 17.12 23.21 23.54
N LEU A 189 17.11 22.61 22.36
CA LEU A 189 18.02 22.94 21.26
C LEU A 189 17.16 23.43 20.10
N ASP A 190 17.26 24.74 19.84
CA ASP A 190 16.63 25.41 18.70
C ASP A 190 17.32 24.96 17.40
N ILE A 191 16.57 24.33 16.50
CA ILE A 191 16.97 24.11 15.12
C ILE A 191 15.95 24.83 14.23
N HIS A 192 16.45 25.84 13.51
CA HIS A 192 15.71 26.69 12.59
C HIS A 192 15.40 25.91 11.29
N VAL A 193 14.13 25.66 11.01
CA VAL A 193 13.65 25.13 9.72
C VAL A 193 13.00 26.30 8.93
N PRO A 194 13.35 26.53 7.65
CA PRO A 194 12.80 27.64 6.87
C PRO A 194 11.28 27.52 6.64
N LYS A 195 10.60 28.67 6.70
CA LYS A 195 9.17 28.87 6.41
C LYS A 195 8.84 28.53 4.95
N GLU A 196 7.86 27.64 4.75
CA GLU A 196 7.01 27.65 3.56
C GLU A 196 5.55 27.97 3.91
N ILE A 197 5.10 29.07 3.30
CA ILE A 197 3.73 29.45 2.91
C ILE A 197 2.67 29.48 4.02
N SER A 198 2.53 30.67 4.60
CA SER A 198 1.39 31.11 5.39
C SER A 198 0.11 31.13 4.55
N VAL A 199 -0.81 30.20 4.81
CA VAL A 199 -2.24 30.40 4.54
C VAL A 199 -2.82 31.07 5.78
N SER A 200 -3.03 32.37 5.69
CA SER A 200 -3.78 33.14 6.68
C SER A 200 -5.25 32.72 6.63
N GLY A 201 -5.70 32.03 7.68
CA GLY A 201 -7.10 31.68 7.88
C GLY A 201 -7.28 31.09 9.27
N GLU A 202 -7.58 31.95 10.25
CA GLU A 202 -8.09 31.51 11.54
C GLU A 202 -9.41 30.77 11.30
N ALA A 203 -9.39 29.45 11.44
CA ALA A 203 -10.58 28.66 11.64
C ALA A 203 -10.31 27.68 12.79
N SER A 204 -10.79 28.08 13.98
CA SER A 204 -11.19 27.15 15.03
C SER A 204 -12.34 26.29 14.51
N GLY A 205 -12.03 25.37 13.60
CA GLY A 205 -12.95 24.39 13.06
C GLY A 205 -12.54 23.03 13.59
N THR A 206 -13.33 22.48 14.50
CA THR A 206 -13.35 21.04 14.76
C THR A 206 -13.37 20.33 13.41
N PHE A 207 -12.44 19.39 13.18
CA PHE A 207 -12.41 18.61 11.95
C PHE A 207 -13.76 17.86 11.82
N VAL A 208 -14.63 18.34 10.94
CA VAL A 208 -15.90 17.69 10.63
C VAL A 208 -15.57 16.55 9.66
N LYS A 209 -15.75 15.31 10.10
CA LYS A 209 -15.61 14.14 9.21
C LYS A 209 -16.52 14.34 7.99
N PRO A 210 -16.01 14.12 6.77
CA PRO A 210 -16.83 14.19 5.57
C PRO A 210 -18.10 13.35 5.66
N ARG A 211 -19.23 13.87 5.16
CA ARG A 211 -20.57 13.26 5.31
C ARG A 211 -20.65 11.80 4.86
N TYR A 212 -19.90 11.41 3.83
CA TYR A 212 -19.85 10.04 3.30
C TYR A 212 -19.14 9.03 4.23
N LEU A 213 -18.40 9.49 5.25
CA LEU A 213 -17.76 8.64 6.26
C LEU A 213 -18.61 8.49 7.54
N LEU A 214 -19.68 9.26 7.67
CA LEU A 214 -20.52 9.28 8.88
C LEU A 214 -21.71 8.32 8.78
N HIS A 215 -22.13 7.96 7.56
CA HIS A 215 -23.40 7.27 7.31
C HIS A 215 -23.31 6.42 6.03
N PRO A 216 -23.06 5.10 6.13
CA PRO A 216 -22.99 4.19 4.99
C PRO A 216 -24.28 4.20 4.14
N GLU A 217 -25.42 4.49 4.77
CA GLU A 217 -26.74 4.66 4.14
C GLU A 217 -26.84 5.86 3.15
N TYR A 218 -25.95 6.85 3.27
CA TYR A 218 -25.84 7.94 2.29
C TYR A 218 -24.95 7.59 1.09
N MET A 219 -24.36 6.40 1.02
CA MET A 219 -23.70 5.88 -0.19
C MET A 219 -24.72 5.29 -1.19
N SER A 220 -25.74 6.06 -1.55
CA SER A 220 -26.76 5.66 -2.52
C SER A 220 -26.95 6.72 -3.59
N PHE A 221 -27.24 6.28 -4.81
CA PHE A 221 -27.55 7.18 -5.91
C PHE A 221 -28.96 7.75 -5.72
N PRO A 222 -29.15 9.08 -5.79
CA PRO A 222 -30.46 9.70 -5.58
C PRO A 222 -31.51 9.23 -6.60
N HIS A 223 -31.08 8.92 -7.82
CA HIS A 223 -31.93 8.42 -8.90
C HIS A 223 -31.77 6.92 -9.17
N GLY A 224 -31.09 6.18 -8.29
CA GLY A 224 -30.67 4.80 -8.54
C GLY A 224 -29.50 4.69 -9.53
N PRO A 225 -28.95 3.47 -9.73
CA PRO A 225 -27.85 3.23 -10.66
C PRO A 225 -28.31 3.31 -12.13
N SER A 226 -27.49 3.91 -12.98
CA SER A 226 -27.73 4.00 -14.42
C SER A 226 -27.64 2.63 -15.09
N LYS A 227 -28.53 2.38 -16.06
CA LYS A 227 -28.50 1.17 -16.89
C LYS A 227 -27.30 1.13 -17.84
N GLN A 228 -26.81 2.29 -18.27
CA GLN A 228 -25.67 2.40 -19.19
C GLN A 228 -24.36 2.16 -18.45
N ALA A 229 -24.23 2.71 -17.24
CA ALA A 229 -23.03 2.62 -16.41
C ALA A 229 -23.45 2.53 -14.94
N PRO A 230 -23.46 1.33 -14.33
CA PRO A 230 -23.92 1.14 -12.95
C PRO A 230 -23.12 1.93 -11.89
N ALA A 231 -21.91 2.36 -12.23
CA ALA A 231 -21.10 3.25 -11.39
C ALA A 231 -21.64 4.70 -11.34
N ASN A 232 -22.56 5.08 -12.24
CA ASN A 232 -23.17 6.40 -12.29
C ASN A 232 -24.62 6.36 -11.80
N SER A 233 -25.13 7.48 -11.31
CA SER A 233 -26.56 7.67 -11.08
C SER A 233 -27.34 7.70 -12.40
N ASP A 234 -28.59 7.21 -12.41
CA ASP A 234 -29.51 7.26 -13.57
C ASP A 234 -29.87 8.70 -14.00
N GLY A 235 -29.51 9.71 -13.20
CA GLY A 235 -29.55 11.13 -13.59
C GLY A 235 -28.31 11.62 -14.34
N VAL A 236 -27.36 10.74 -14.66
CA VAL A 236 -26.12 11.06 -15.38
C VAL A 236 -25.99 10.16 -16.61
N GLU A 237 -25.74 10.77 -17.76
CA GLU A 237 -25.55 10.07 -19.05
C GLU A 237 -24.14 10.31 -19.58
N ILE A 238 -23.56 9.28 -20.22
CA ILE A 238 -22.33 9.42 -20.99
C ILE A 238 -22.69 9.98 -22.38
N SER A 239 -22.32 11.23 -22.63
CA SER A 239 -22.58 11.94 -23.89
C SER A 239 -21.28 12.23 -24.65
N PHE A 240 -21.41 12.56 -25.94
CA PHE A 240 -20.30 12.99 -26.78
C PHE A 240 -20.53 14.40 -27.31
N SER A 241 -19.52 15.26 -27.21
CA SER A 241 -19.51 16.56 -27.84
C SER A 241 -18.21 16.79 -28.60
N LYS A 242 -18.27 17.58 -29.68
CA LYS A 242 -17.07 17.94 -30.45
C LYS A 242 -16.01 18.68 -29.61
N LYS A 243 -16.45 19.40 -28.57
CA LYS A 243 -15.57 20.20 -27.71
C LYS A 243 -14.87 19.38 -26.63
N TYR A 244 -15.58 18.44 -26.00
CA TYR A 244 -15.09 17.72 -24.81
C TYR A 244 -14.87 16.22 -25.03
N GLY A 245 -15.23 15.69 -26.21
CA GLY A 245 -15.25 14.25 -26.44
C GLY A 245 -16.32 13.56 -25.60
N ARG A 246 -16.00 12.37 -25.06
CA ARG A 246 -16.84 11.64 -24.10
C ARG A 246 -16.85 12.38 -22.76
N HIS A 247 -18.03 12.66 -22.23
CA HIS A 247 -18.20 13.38 -20.96
C HIS A 247 -19.49 12.96 -20.26
N LEU A 248 -19.57 13.21 -18.97
CA LEU A 248 -20.79 12.98 -18.18
C LEU A 248 -21.67 14.23 -18.23
N MET A 249 -22.96 14.04 -18.49
CA MET A 249 -23.96 15.11 -18.52
C MET A 249 -25.09 14.77 -17.55
N ALA A 250 -25.45 15.72 -16.69
CA ALA A 250 -26.62 15.58 -15.83
C ALA A 250 -27.90 15.70 -16.66
N THR A 251 -28.79 14.71 -16.55
CA THR A 251 -30.11 14.66 -17.19
C THR A 251 -31.24 14.92 -16.20
N LYS A 252 -30.95 14.89 -14.90
CA LYS A 252 -31.86 15.17 -13.78
C LYS A 252 -31.24 16.18 -12.82
N GLU A 253 -32.06 16.75 -11.95
CA GLU A 253 -31.61 17.69 -10.91
C GLU A 253 -30.85 16.94 -9.80
N PHE A 254 -29.80 17.57 -9.27
CA PHE A 254 -29.00 17.10 -8.14
C PHE A 254 -28.81 18.24 -7.14
N LYS A 255 -28.81 17.89 -5.86
CA LYS A 255 -28.58 18.82 -4.75
C LYS A 255 -27.13 18.77 -4.30
N PRO A 256 -26.60 19.84 -3.69
CA PRO A 256 -25.27 19.82 -3.08
C PRO A 256 -25.13 18.67 -2.08
N GLY A 257 -24.14 17.82 -2.31
CA GLY A 257 -23.89 16.60 -1.51
C GLY A 257 -24.42 15.31 -2.12
N ASP A 258 -25.19 15.35 -3.21
CA ASP A 258 -25.63 14.16 -3.93
C ASP A 258 -24.45 13.45 -4.61
N ILE A 259 -24.52 12.12 -4.62
CA ILE A 259 -23.50 11.29 -5.25
C ILE A 259 -23.86 11.04 -6.72
N LEU A 260 -22.99 11.51 -7.62
CA LEU A 260 -23.16 11.34 -9.08
C LEU A 260 -22.57 10.03 -9.59
N THR A 261 -21.38 9.67 -9.09
CA THR A 261 -20.60 8.50 -9.50
C THR A 261 -19.95 7.85 -8.29
N MET A 262 -20.00 6.52 -8.23
CA MET A 262 -19.28 5.69 -7.27
C MET A 262 -18.65 4.54 -8.04
N GLU A 263 -17.33 4.51 -8.07
CA GLU A 263 -16.59 3.48 -8.80
C GLU A 263 -15.53 2.86 -7.88
N ARG A 264 -15.50 1.53 -7.84
CA ARG A 264 -14.38 0.82 -7.23
C ARG A 264 -13.18 0.96 -8.16
N PRO A 265 -11.99 1.32 -7.66
CA PRO A 265 -10.82 1.48 -8.50
C PRO A 265 -10.55 0.17 -9.26
N PHE A 266 -10.36 0.26 -10.57
CA PHE A 266 -10.03 -0.92 -11.39
C PHE A 266 -8.72 -1.57 -10.94
N SER A 267 -7.74 -0.74 -10.54
CA SER A 267 -6.46 -1.16 -9.98
C SER A 267 -5.83 -0.01 -9.19
N TRP A 268 -5.07 -0.35 -8.16
CA TRP A 268 -4.37 0.61 -7.30
C TRP A 268 -3.03 0.06 -6.85
N VAL A 269 -2.14 0.97 -6.45
CA VAL A 269 -0.85 0.66 -5.82
C VAL A 269 -0.62 1.64 -4.69
N ILE A 270 -0.03 1.15 -3.61
CA ILE A 270 0.35 1.95 -2.45
C ILE A 270 1.70 2.64 -2.71
N TYR A 271 1.88 3.85 -2.17
CA TYR A 271 3.17 4.54 -2.21
C TYR A 271 4.20 3.88 -1.30
N ARG A 272 5.47 3.95 -1.70
CA ARG A 272 6.58 3.27 -1.01
C ARG A 272 6.74 3.71 0.45
N ASP A 273 6.61 5.01 0.70
CA ASP A 273 6.65 5.59 2.04
C ASP A 273 5.48 5.13 2.93
N LYS A 274 4.46 4.49 2.35
CA LYS A 274 3.30 3.95 3.06
C LYS A 274 3.32 2.44 3.27
N PHE A 275 4.30 1.71 2.74
CA PHE A 275 4.35 0.25 2.82
C PHE A 275 4.18 -0.29 4.26
N TYR A 276 4.77 0.36 5.24
CA TYR A 276 4.75 -0.08 6.64
C TYR A 276 3.77 0.69 7.53
N THR A 277 2.84 1.43 6.91
CA THR A 277 1.83 2.22 7.64
C THR A 277 0.40 2.00 7.14
N HIS A 278 0.21 1.49 5.91
CA HIS A 278 -1.11 1.21 5.36
C HIS A 278 -1.18 -0.21 4.78
N CYS A 279 -2.40 -0.74 4.72
CA CYS A 279 -2.70 -2.02 4.10
C CYS A 279 -2.49 -1.94 2.58
N HIS A 280 -1.80 -2.91 1.99
CA HIS A 280 -1.58 -2.98 0.55
C HIS A 280 -2.86 -3.31 -0.24
N HIS A 281 -3.84 -3.93 0.42
CA HIS A 281 -5.13 -4.24 -0.19
C HIS A 281 -6.12 -3.08 -0.07
N CYS A 282 -6.56 -2.74 1.14
CA CYS A 282 -7.63 -1.74 1.34
C CYS A 282 -7.14 -0.30 1.44
N LEU A 283 -5.82 -0.06 1.44
CA LEU A 283 -5.18 1.26 1.59
C LEU A 283 -5.43 1.96 2.93
N GLU A 284 -6.15 1.33 3.86
CA GLU A 284 -6.42 1.87 5.18
C GLU A 284 -5.15 1.92 6.02
N ARG A 285 -5.00 2.98 6.81
CA ARG A 285 -3.87 3.11 7.74
C ARG A 285 -4.03 2.08 8.87
N CYS A 286 -2.97 1.35 9.19
CA CYS A 286 -2.98 0.37 10.27
C CYS A 286 -1.64 0.38 11.02
N TYR A 287 -1.70 0.34 12.34
CA TYR A 287 -0.52 0.32 13.21
C TYR A 287 -0.06 -1.10 13.58
N VAL A 288 -0.94 -2.09 13.36
CA VAL A 288 -0.69 -3.52 13.59
C VAL A 288 -0.86 -4.24 12.26
N LEU A 289 0.09 -4.00 11.37
CA LEU A 289 0.12 -4.67 10.07
C LEU A 289 0.65 -6.10 10.21
N LEU A 290 0.01 -7.01 9.48
CA LEU A 290 0.40 -8.39 9.23
C LEU A 290 1.27 -8.45 7.97
N PRO A 291 2.52 -8.92 8.05
CA PRO A 291 3.35 -9.03 6.87
C PRO A 291 2.92 -10.21 5.98
N CYS A 292 3.24 -10.12 4.69
CA CYS A 292 3.28 -11.29 3.81
C CYS A 292 4.21 -12.36 4.42
N PRO A 293 3.89 -13.67 4.34
CA PRO A 293 4.77 -14.75 4.80
C PRO A 293 6.07 -14.88 4.01
N GLU A 294 6.06 -14.48 2.73
CA GLU A 294 7.17 -14.72 1.79
C GLU A 294 8.06 -13.48 1.61
N CYS A 295 7.46 -12.33 1.26
CA CYS A 295 8.19 -11.09 0.99
C CYS A 295 8.15 -10.11 2.18
N PRO A 296 9.18 -9.24 2.32
CA PRO A 296 9.20 -8.22 3.37
C PRO A 296 8.49 -6.91 2.99
N ILE A 297 7.78 -6.89 1.86
CA ILE A 297 7.21 -5.67 1.29
C ILE A 297 5.72 -5.55 1.63
N SER A 298 4.90 -6.49 1.16
CA SER A 298 3.45 -6.40 1.33
C SER A 298 3.00 -6.57 2.78
N GLN A 299 2.13 -5.67 3.22
CA GLN A 299 1.59 -5.58 4.58
C GLN A 299 0.06 -5.47 4.55
N TYR A 300 -0.63 -6.07 5.51
CA TYR A 300 -2.10 -6.15 5.52
C TYR A 300 -2.68 -5.84 6.90
N CYS A 301 -3.86 -5.22 6.95
CA CYS A 301 -4.53 -4.94 8.22
C CYS A 301 -5.26 -6.17 8.80
N SER A 302 -5.46 -7.22 8.01
CA SER A 302 -6.19 -8.43 8.39
C SER A 302 -5.84 -9.60 7.48
N GLU A 303 -6.12 -10.82 7.97
CA GLU A 303 -5.97 -12.04 7.16
C GLU A 303 -6.87 -12.01 5.92
N LYS A 304 -8.07 -11.43 6.04
CA LYS A 304 -8.98 -11.23 4.92
C LYS A 304 -8.32 -10.41 3.81
N CYS A 305 -7.78 -9.24 4.13
CA CYS A 305 -7.08 -8.40 3.15
C CYS A 305 -5.84 -9.07 2.56
N ARG A 306 -5.13 -9.90 3.36
CA ARG A 306 -3.99 -10.67 2.88
C ARG A 306 -4.40 -11.69 1.83
N THR A 307 -5.44 -12.47 2.10
CA THR A 307 -5.96 -13.49 1.19
C THR A 307 -6.57 -12.87 -0.07
N GLU A 308 -7.38 -11.82 0.08
CA GLU A 308 -7.99 -11.11 -1.06
C GLU A 308 -6.93 -10.53 -2.02
N ASP A 309 -5.86 -9.92 -1.50
CA ASP A 309 -4.77 -9.41 -2.33
C ASP A 309 -3.91 -10.53 -2.92
N TRP A 310 -3.70 -11.62 -2.19
CA TRP A 310 -2.98 -12.80 -2.66
C TRP A 310 -3.64 -13.38 -3.92
N ASP A 311 -4.95 -13.61 -3.85
CA ASP A 311 -5.73 -14.18 -4.96
C ASP A 311 -5.89 -13.19 -6.12
N TRP A 312 -5.94 -11.88 -5.82
CA TRP A 312 -6.10 -10.84 -6.82
C TRP A 312 -4.83 -10.58 -7.64
N ALA A 313 -3.68 -10.35 -6.99
CA ALA A 313 -2.45 -9.97 -7.69
C ALA A 313 -1.17 -10.42 -6.97
N HIS A 314 -1.12 -10.36 -5.64
CA HIS A 314 0.14 -10.47 -4.91
C HIS A 314 0.83 -11.83 -5.07
N LYS A 315 0.09 -12.92 -5.26
CA LYS A 315 0.69 -14.25 -5.56
C LYS A 315 1.68 -14.20 -6.73
N MET A 316 1.36 -13.43 -7.77
CA MET A 316 2.22 -13.30 -8.95
C MET A 316 3.33 -12.27 -8.76
N GLU A 317 3.07 -11.24 -7.97
CA GLU A 317 4.04 -10.16 -7.73
C GLU A 317 5.07 -10.49 -6.65
N CYS A 318 4.70 -11.31 -5.66
CA CYS A 318 5.49 -11.57 -4.47
C CYS A 318 6.95 -11.92 -4.75
N PRO A 319 7.29 -12.79 -5.75
CA PRO A 319 8.68 -13.14 -6.05
C PRO A 319 9.49 -12.00 -6.68
N VAL A 320 8.81 -11.06 -7.35
CA VAL A 320 9.46 -10.00 -8.14
C VAL A 320 9.42 -8.65 -7.45
N LEU A 321 8.52 -8.43 -6.49
CA LEU A 321 8.25 -7.12 -5.90
C LEU A 321 9.48 -6.50 -5.24
N SER A 322 10.19 -7.28 -4.42
CA SER A 322 11.42 -6.80 -3.79
C SER A 322 12.55 -6.58 -4.80
N GLY A 323 12.60 -7.42 -5.84
CA GLY A 323 13.45 -7.21 -6.99
C GLY A 323 13.16 -5.88 -7.67
N LEU A 324 11.90 -5.58 -8.01
CA LEU A 324 11.48 -4.36 -8.70
C LEU A 324 11.77 -3.09 -7.90
N VAL A 325 11.61 -3.15 -6.57
CA VAL A 325 11.96 -2.03 -5.67
C VAL A 325 13.45 -1.73 -5.68
N ASN A 326 14.29 -2.75 -5.90
CA ASN A 326 15.75 -2.65 -5.85
C ASN A 326 16.43 -2.58 -7.23
N LEU A 327 15.76 -3.03 -8.29
CA LEU A 327 16.30 -3.24 -9.64
C LEU A 327 16.79 -1.93 -10.27
N LEU A 328 16.31 -0.82 -9.75
CA LEU A 328 16.36 0.44 -10.44
C LEU A 328 16.60 1.52 -9.40
N ASN A 329 17.79 2.14 -9.45
CA ASN A 329 18.07 3.43 -8.82
C ASN A 329 17.31 4.55 -9.57
N VAL A 330 16.05 4.26 -9.87
CA VAL A 330 15.15 4.98 -10.74
C VAL A 330 14.09 5.59 -9.84
N ASP A 331 13.64 6.76 -10.26
CA ASP A 331 12.54 7.51 -9.68
C ASP A 331 11.42 6.58 -9.14
N GLU A 332 11.03 6.78 -7.89
CA GLU A 332 10.00 6.01 -7.20
C GLU A 332 8.67 6.00 -7.98
N ASP A 333 8.42 7.07 -8.75
CA ASP A 333 7.27 7.17 -9.64
C ASP A 333 7.27 6.10 -10.73
N LYS A 334 8.43 5.71 -11.27
CA LYS A 334 8.53 4.72 -12.35
C LYS A 334 8.34 3.30 -11.83
N VAL A 335 8.88 2.97 -10.66
CA VAL A 335 8.62 1.68 -9.99
C VAL A 335 7.13 1.55 -9.69
N ARG A 336 6.51 2.63 -9.18
CA ARG A 336 5.05 2.69 -8.97
C ARG A 336 4.26 2.47 -10.26
N MET A 337 4.67 3.09 -11.36
CA MET A 337 4.00 2.88 -12.66
C MET A 337 4.07 1.43 -13.12
N VAL A 338 5.25 0.78 -13.02
CA VAL A 338 5.41 -0.63 -13.39
C VAL A 338 4.54 -1.53 -12.52
N MET A 339 4.54 -1.33 -11.20
CA MET A 339 3.66 -2.08 -10.29
C MET A 339 2.18 -1.88 -10.63
N LYS A 340 1.77 -0.65 -10.99
CA LYS A 340 0.40 -0.35 -11.38
C LYS A 340 0.01 -1.06 -12.68
N ILE A 341 0.92 -1.10 -13.66
CA ILE A 341 0.71 -1.83 -14.91
C ILE A 341 0.50 -3.32 -14.61
N ILE A 342 1.39 -3.93 -13.82
CA ILE A 342 1.28 -5.35 -13.44
C ILE A 342 -0.07 -5.61 -12.75
N ARG A 343 -0.43 -4.84 -11.70
CA ARG A 343 -1.72 -4.98 -11.01
C ARG A 343 -2.94 -4.70 -11.89
N MET A 344 -2.83 -3.87 -12.93
CA MET A 344 -3.92 -3.60 -13.87
C MET A 344 -4.14 -4.78 -14.83
N LEU A 345 -3.05 -5.43 -15.24
CA LEU A 345 -3.10 -6.56 -16.16
C LEU A 345 -3.70 -7.81 -15.52
N MET A 346 -3.52 -7.99 -14.22
CA MET A 346 -4.09 -9.12 -13.47
C MET A 346 -5.62 -9.25 -13.63
N PRO A 347 -6.45 -8.25 -13.25
CA PRO A 347 -7.89 -8.31 -13.48
C PRO A 347 -8.26 -8.20 -14.97
N ALA A 348 -7.54 -7.40 -15.76
CA ALA A 348 -7.85 -7.21 -17.19
C ALA A 348 -7.75 -8.51 -18.00
N THR A 349 -6.84 -9.41 -17.62
CA THR A 349 -6.56 -10.65 -18.35
C THR A 349 -7.07 -11.91 -17.65
N LEU A 350 -7.82 -11.77 -16.54
CA LEU A 350 -8.16 -12.89 -15.64
C LEU A 350 -6.92 -13.73 -15.28
N ASN A 351 -5.92 -13.08 -14.70
CA ASN A 351 -4.65 -13.67 -14.31
C ASN A 351 -3.92 -14.32 -15.51
N GLY A 352 -3.89 -13.62 -16.65
CA GLY A 352 -3.19 -14.01 -17.87
C GLY A 352 -4.00 -14.88 -18.85
N LYS A 353 -5.15 -15.44 -18.45
CA LYS A 353 -5.95 -16.36 -19.29
C LYS A 353 -6.54 -15.73 -20.54
N ARG A 354 -6.84 -14.42 -20.50
CA ARG A 354 -7.48 -13.66 -21.59
C ARG A 354 -6.53 -12.68 -22.28
N ILE A 355 -5.23 -12.97 -22.27
CA ILE A 355 -4.23 -12.07 -22.88
C ILE A 355 -4.47 -11.87 -24.38
N ASP A 356 -4.93 -12.89 -25.09
CA ASP A 356 -5.19 -12.81 -26.53
C ASP A 356 -6.45 -12.01 -26.86
N GLU A 357 -7.48 -12.10 -26.01
CA GLU A 357 -8.67 -11.25 -26.11
C GLU A 357 -8.31 -9.79 -25.88
N LEU A 358 -7.51 -9.50 -24.85
CA LEU A 358 -7.01 -8.15 -24.60
C LEU A 358 -6.24 -7.62 -25.82
N ARG A 359 -5.35 -8.42 -26.43
CA ARG A 359 -4.65 -8.03 -27.67
C ARG A 359 -5.62 -7.74 -28.82
N SER A 360 -6.70 -8.51 -28.95
CA SER A 360 -7.72 -8.30 -29.99
C SER A 360 -8.48 -7.00 -29.75
N ASP A 361 -8.91 -6.75 -28.51
CA ASP A 361 -9.60 -5.50 -28.12
C ASP A 361 -8.72 -4.28 -28.36
N MET A 362 -7.42 -4.40 -28.08
CA MET A 362 -6.44 -3.34 -28.34
C MET A 362 -6.30 -3.04 -29.83
N LYS A 363 -6.19 -4.06 -30.70
CA LYS A 363 -6.18 -3.87 -32.16
C LYS A 363 -7.45 -3.16 -32.65
N ASN A 364 -8.61 -3.53 -32.10
CA ASN A 364 -9.87 -2.87 -32.42
C ASN A 364 -9.89 -1.41 -31.98
N ALA A 365 -9.34 -1.11 -30.80
CA ALA A 365 -9.21 0.27 -30.31
C ALA A 365 -8.27 1.11 -31.18
N GLU A 366 -7.15 0.55 -31.65
CA GLU A 366 -6.19 1.21 -32.55
C GLU A 366 -6.79 1.55 -33.92
N MET A 367 -7.73 0.74 -34.42
CA MET A 367 -8.43 1.03 -35.67
C MET A 367 -9.40 2.23 -35.57
N ASN A 368 -9.69 2.74 -34.37
CA ASN A 368 -10.55 3.90 -34.19
C ASN A 368 -9.81 5.20 -34.55
N PRO A 369 -10.26 5.95 -35.57
CA PRO A 369 -9.56 7.12 -36.11
C PRO A 369 -9.37 8.30 -35.11
N GLY A 370 -9.96 8.22 -33.91
CA GLY A 370 -9.91 9.26 -32.87
C GLY A 370 -8.97 9.01 -31.68
N ASP A 371 -8.43 7.81 -31.48
CA ASP A 371 -7.75 7.40 -30.21
C ASP A 371 -6.26 6.98 -30.39
N LEU A 372 -5.70 7.17 -31.58
CA LEU A 372 -4.42 6.59 -32.05
C LEU A 372 -3.11 7.13 -31.42
N ARG A 373 -3.13 8.01 -30.40
CA ARG A 373 -1.94 8.81 -30.03
C ARG A 373 -1.33 8.57 -28.64
N LEU A 374 -2.03 7.95 -27.70
CA LEU A 374 -1.49 7.64 -26.37
C LEU A 374 -1.35 6.14 -26.07
N PHE A 375 -2.08 5.29 -26.80
CA PHE A 375 -2.13 3.86 -26.50
C PHE A 375 -0.85 3.14 -26.94
N ASN A 376 -0.33 3.36 -28.15
CA ASN A 376 0.83 2.60 -28.66
C ASN A 376 2.07 2.64 -27.75
N LEU A 377 2.34 3.76 -27.05
CA LEU A 377 3.46 3.83 -26.11
C LEU A 377 3.25 2.97 -24.85
N LEU A 378 2.00 2.92 -24.35
CA LEU A 378 1.62 2.07 -23.22
C LEU A 378 1.62 0.59 -23.62
N ILE A 379 1.22 0.31 -24.86
CA ILE A 379 1.21 -1.03 -25.46
C ILE A 379 2.62 -1.55 -25.65
N ASP A 380 3.53 -0.75 -26.21
CA ASP A 380 4.92 -1.13 -26.29
C ASP A 380 5.53 -1.26 -24.91
N CYS A 381 5.13 -0.48 -23.89
CA CYS A 381 5.58 -0.70 -22.51
C CYS A 381 4.96 -1.94 -21.83
N ILE A 382 3.72 -2.32 -22.15
CA ILE A 382 3.03 -3.50 -21.59
C ILE A 382 3.48 -4.78 -22.28
N ILE A 383 3.58 -4.74 -23.60
CA ILE A 383 4.21 -5.77 -24.42
C ILE A 383 5.70 -5.81 -24.08
N PHE A 384 6.38 -4.71 -23.78
CA PHE A 384 7.73 -4.74 -23.20
C PHE A 384 7.68 -5.35 -21.80
N VAL A 385 6.75 -5.06 -20.90
CA VAL A 385 6.68 -5.76 -19.60
C VAL A 385 6.37 -7.27 -19.76
N PHE A 386 5.60 -7.67 -20.78
CA PHE A 386 5.27 -9.07 -21.10
C PHE A 386 6.31 -9.79 -21.99
N ALA A 387 7.03 -9.07 -22.85
CA ALA A 387 8.06 -9.54 -23.78
C ALA A 387 9.48 -9.27 -23.26
N THR A 388 9.66 -8.41 -22.26
CA THR A 388 10.70 -8.46 -21.22
C THR A 388 10.21 -9.23 -20.00
N CYS A 389 9.02 -9.83 -20.03
CA CYS A 389 8.81 -11.14 -19.43
C CYS A 389 9.37 -12.26 -20.34
N GLN A 390 9.94 -11.90 -21.50
CA GLN A 390 11.19 -12.49 -21.99
C GLN A 390 12.43 -11.73 -21.47
N MET A 391 12.44 -11.36 -20.18
CA MET A 391 13.65 -11.43 -19.35
C MET A 391 13.97 -12.93 -19.13
N THR A 392 14.08 -13.68 -20.22
CA THR A 392 14.09 -15.14 -20.26
C THR A 392 15.43 -15.76 -19.96
N GLU A 393 16.42 -14.96 -19.56
CA GLU A 393 17.63 -15.57 -18.99
C GLU A 393 17.73 -15.35 -17.49
N LEU A 394 17.21 -14.24 -16.94
CA LEU A 394 17.24 -13.98 -15.50
C LEU A 394 15.91 -14.27 -14.79
N LEU A 395 14.77 -13.76 -15.30
CA LEU A 395 13.45 -14.09 -14.76
C LEU A 395 12.99 -15.47 -15.19
N ALA A 396 13.29 -15.94 -16.42
CA ALA A 396 13.01 -17.34 -16.73
C ALA A 396 14.00 -18.30 -16.04
N SER A 397 15.25 -17.95 -15.71
CA SER A 397 16.04 -18.80 -14.78
C SER A 397 15.36 -18.90 -13.41
N LEU A 398 14.92 -17.77 -12.85
CA LEU A 398 14.23 -17.71 -11.55
C LEU A 398 12.85 -18.39 -11.55
N ILE A 399 12.08 -18.30 -12.65
CA ILE A 399 10.74 -18.89 -12.78
C ILE A 399 10.82 -20.36 -13.23
N TRP A 400 11.79 -20.74 -14.07
CA TRP A 400 12.01 -22.12 -14.54
C TRP A 400 12.54 -23.04 -13.45
N GLU A 401 13.36 -22.55 -12.51
CA GLU A 401 13.71 -23.31 -11.30
C GLU A 401 12.53 -23.43 -10.32
N PHE A 402 11.69 -22.40 -10.21
CA PHE A 402 10.53 -22.41 -9.29
C PHE A 402 9.34 -23.23 -9.80
N TRP A 403 9.13 -23.33 -11.11
CA TRP A 403 8.04 -24.12 -11.72
C TRP A 403 8.31 -25.64 -11.76
N ARG A 404 9.50 -26.11 -11.35
CA ARG A 404 9.89 -27.53 -11.43
C ARG A 404 10.12 -28.23 -10.08
N ALA A 405 9.80 -27.60 -8.95
CA ALA A 405 9.77 -28.31 -7.68
C ALA A 405 8.58 -29.30 -7.70
N PRO A 406 8.82 -30.62 -7.63
CA PRO A 406 7.75 -31.59 -7.58
C PRO A 406 6.92 -31.37 -6.32
N VAL A 407 5.61 -31.36 -6.47
CA VAL A 407 4.65 -31.62 -5.39
C VAL A 407 5.11 -32.91 -4.71
N PRO A 408 5.41 -32.94 -3.40
CA PRO A 408 5.64 -34.19 -2.71
C PRO A 408 4.34 -34.99 -2.78
N ASP A 409 4.42 -36.14 -3.43
CA ASP A 409 3.32 -37.08 -3.52
C ASP A 409 2.78 -37.43 -2.14
N GLN A 410 1.46 -37.61 -2.12
CA GLN A 410 0.68 -38.18 -1.05
C GLN A 410 1.39 -39.37 -0.38
N LEU A 411 1.47 -39.33 0.95
CA LEU A 411 1.24 -40.46 1.85
C LEU A 411 0.67 -39.96 3.18
#